data_AF-A0A957V7Y3-F1
#
_entry.id   AF-A0A957V7Y3-F1
#
_cell.length_a   1.000
_cell.length_b   1.000
_cell.length_c   1.000
_cell.angle_alpha   90.00
_cell.angle_beta   90.00
_cell.angle_gamma   90.00
#
_symmetry.space_group_name_H-M   'P 1'
#
loop_
_entity.id
_entity.type
_entity.pdbx_description
1 polymer ?
#
loop_
_entity_poly.entity_id
_entity_poly.type
_entity_poly.pdbx_seq_one_letter_code
_entity_poly.pdbx_strand_id
1 'polypeptide(L)' 'MALKMKITYATMSADNEELQSAFDEAFEKVKSSMLGVEVPMFIDGEKVYASEKSIAYSPIDTRIHLCTAQKG' A
#
# COMPACT_ATOMS: atom_id res chain seq x y z
N MET A 1 16.17 -16.35 -6.26
CA MET A 1 16.67 -15.09 -6.83
C MET A 1 15.46 -14.29 -7.29
N ALA A 2 15.11 -13.22 -6.58
CA ALA A 2 13.94 -12.40 -6.91
C ALA A 2 14.27 -11.50 -8.11
N LEU A 3 13.39 -11.49 -9.13
CA LEU A 3 13.55 -10.69 -10.34
C LEU A 3 13.44 -9.20 -9.95
N LYS A 4 14.51 -8.42 -10.16
CA LYS A 4 14.53 -6.98 -9.88
C LYS A 4 13.57 -6.28 -10.85
N MET A 5 12.41 -5.86 -10.33
CA MET A 5 11.37 -5.17 -11.10
C MET A 5 11.91 -3.80 -11.54
N LYS A 6 12.09 -3.58 -12.84
CA LYS A 6 12.49 -2.27 -13.39
C LYS A 6 11.27 -1.40 -13.60
N ILE A 7 11.22 -0.25 -12.94
CA ILE A 7 10.17 0.74 -13.17
C ILE A 7 10.44 1.41 -14.53
N THR A 8 9.52 1.23 -15.48
CA THR A 8 9.63 1.84 -16.83
C THR A 8 8.65 3.00 -16.94
N TYR A 9 9.14 4.23 -16.86
CA TYR A 9 8.33 5.43 -17.13
C TYR A 9 8.37 5.72 -18.62
N ALA A 10 7.20 5.78 -19.27
CA ALA A 10 7.03 5.79 -20.73
C ALA A 10 7.70 6.96 -21.49
N THR A 11 8.25 7.97 -20.82
CA THR A 11 8.97 9.08 -21.47
C THR A 11 10.20 9.59 -20.70
N MET A 12 10.76 8.81 -19.77
CA MET A 12 12.04 9.16 -19.13
C MET A 12 12.73 7.91 -18.61
N SER A 13 13.63 7.34 -19.41
CA SER A 13 14.64 6.41 -18.93
C SER A 13 15.70 7.20 -18.17
N ALA A 14 15.32 7.74 -17.01
CA ALA A 14 16.31 8.19 -16.04
C ALA A 14 16.75 6.95 -15.27
N ASP A 15 17.97 6.48 -15.53
CA ASP A 15 18.68 5.57 -14.62
C ASP A 15 18.95 6.36 -13.33
N ASN A 16 17.93 6.51 -12.49
CA ASN A 16 18.03 7.21 -11.22
C ASN A 16 18.00 6.17 -10.10
N GLU A 17 19.20 5.74 -9.71
CA GLU A 17 19.39 4.75 -8.63
C GLU A 17 18.83 5.24 -7.29
N GLU A 18 18.86 6.55 -7.03
CA GLU A 18 18.28 7.13 -5.82
C GLU A 18 16.76 6.95 -5.80
N LEU A 19 16.09 7.19 -6.93
CA LEU A 19 14.64 6.99 -7.05
C LEU A 19 14.25 5.52 -6.88
N GLN A 20 14.98 4.60 -7.52
CA GLN A 20 14.73 3.16 -7.36
C GLN A 20 14.95 2.73 -5.90
N SER A 21 16.03 3.21 -5.26
CA SER A 21 16.34 2.87 -3.87
C SER A 21 15.27 3.41 -2.91
N ALA A 22 14.82 4.65 -3.11
CA ALA A 22 13.74 5.25 -2.32
C ALA A 22 12.41 4.50 -2.51
N PHE A 23 12.12 4.05 -3.73
CA PHE A 23 10.94 3.23 -4.00
C PHE A 23 11.02 1.87 -3.29
N ASP A 24 12.16 1.19 -3.37
CA ASP A 24 12.39 -0.09 -2.71
C ASP A 24 12.24 0.05 -1.18
N GLU A 25 12.80 1.13 -0.59
CA GLU A 25 12.64 1.44 0.84
C GLU A 25 11.17 1.68 1.23
N ALA A 26 10.45 2.49 0.46
CA ALA A 26 9.04 2.76 0.69
C ALA A 26 8.20 1.47 0.61
N PHE A 27 8.54 0.58 -0.32
CA PHE A 27 7.86 -0.69 -0.49
C PHE A 27 8.06 -1.61 0.71
N GLU A 28 9.28 -1.70 1.23
CA GLU A 28 9.57 -2.49 2.44
C GLU A 28 8.90 -1.89 3.69
N LYS A 29 8.81 -0.57 3.79
CA LYS A 29 8.04 0.09 4.86
C LYS A 29 6.56 -0.27 4.80
N VAL A 30 5.94 -0.24 3.62
CA VAL A 30 4.52 -0.61 3.45
C VAL A 30 4.29 -2.06 3.83
N LYS A 31 5.13 -2.98 3.33
CA LYS A 31 5.02 -4.41 3.66
C LYS A 31 5.12 -4.69 5.16
N SER A 32 6.04 -4.01 5.84
CA SER A 32 6.33 -4.26 7.26
C SER A 32 5.33 -3.62 8.22
N SER A 33 4.68 -2.51 7.83
CA SER A 33 3.93 -1.68 8.79
C SER A 33 2.51 -1.31 8.37
N MET A 34 2.16 -1.41 7.08
CA MET A 34 0.90 -0.86 6.57
C MET A 34 -0.06 -1.90 6.02
N LEU A 35 0.39 -3.13 5.76
CA LEU A 35 -0.50 -4.20 5.29
C LEU A 35 -1.40 -4.74 6.41
N GLY A 36 -2.67 -4.90 6.09
CA GLY A 36 -3.70 -5.46 6.97
C GLY A 36 -4.13 -4.53 8.11
N VAL A 37 -3.73 -3.26 8.09
CA VAL A 37 -4.11 -2.29 9.12
C VAL A 37 -5.60 -1.99 9.08
N GLU A 38 -6.16 -1.71 10.25
CA GLU A 38 -7.52 -1.21 10.38
C GLU A 38 -7.52 0.32 10.23
N VAL A 39 -8.29 0.82 9.27
CA VAL A 39 -8.36 2.25 8.95
C VAL A 39 -9.69 2.80 9.46
N PRO A 40 -9.68 3.84 10.32
CA PRO A 40 -10.90 4.50 10.76
C PRO A 40 -11.51 5.36 9.64
N MET A 41 -12.79 5.66 9.77
CA MET A 41 -13.36 6.82 9.06
C MET A 41 -12.91 8.10 9.76
N PHE A 42 -12.76 9.17 9.00
CA PHE A 42 -12.55 10.51 9.53
C PHE A 42 -13.81 11.33 9.27
N ILE A 43 -14.58 11.59 10.33
CA ILE A 43 -15.85 12.34 10.28
C ILE A 43 -15.68 13.53 11.22
N ASP A 44 -15.86 14.75 10.71
CA ASP A 44 -15.63 16.00 11.44
C ASP A 44 -14.25 16.09 12.13
N GLY A 45 -13.24 15.46 11.52
CA GLY A 45 -11.87 15.42 12.05
C GLY A 45 -11.64 14.36 13.14
N GLU A 46 -12.68 13.65 13.56
CA GLU A 46 -12.58 12.58 14.54
C GLU A 46 -12.46 11.20 13.88
N LYS A 47 -11.73 10.30 14.54
CA LYS A 47 -11.60 8.90 14.12
C LYS A 47 -12.82 8.12 14.58
N VAL A 48 -13.61 7.63 13.63
CA VAL A 48 -14.83 6.86 13.89
C VAL A 48 -14.62 5.40 13.46
N TYR A 49 -14.98 4.47 14.34
CA TYR A 49 -14.99 3.03 14.09
C TYR A 49 -16.42 2.51 14.06
N ALA A 50 -16.74 1.66 13.10
CA ALA A 50 -18.06 1.07 12.92
C ALA A 50 -18.02 -0.44 13.14
N SER A 51 -19.18 -1.03 13.40
CA SER A 51 -19.30 -2.50 13.51
C SER A 51 -19.16 -3.16 12.14
N GLU A 52 -19.72 -2.55 11.09
CA GLU A 52 -19.58 -3.03 9.72
C GLU A 52 -18.23 -2.59 9.13
N LYS A 53 -17.53 -3.53 8.51
CA LYS A 53 -16.21 -3.32 7.92
C LYS A 53 -16.14 -3.91 6.52
N SER A 54 -15.31 -3.31 5.69
CA SER A 54 -14.94 -3.81 4.37
C SER A 54 -13.47 -4.25 4.38
N ILE A 55 -13.19 -5.40 3.78
CA ILE A 55 -11.84 -5.96 3.72
C ILE A 55 -11.34 -5.80 2.29
N ALA A 56 -10.18 -5.19 2.12
CA ALA A 56 -9.53 -5.03 0.83
C ALA A 56 -8.39 -6.03 0.69
N TYR A 57 -8.43 -6.83 -0.37
CA TYR A 57 -7.34 -7.70 -0.80
C TYR A 57 -6.70 -7.17 -2.07
N SER A 58 -5.44 -7.52 -2.31
CA SER A 58 -4.75 -7.11 -3.52
C SER A 58 -5.35 -7.77 -4.76
N PRO A 59 -5.58 -7.02 -5.85
CA PRO A 59 -6.11 -7.59 -7.09
C PRO A 59 -5.10 -8.49 -7.82
N ILE A 60 -3.79 -8.34 -7.53
CA ILE A 60 -2.74 -9.18 -8.13
C ILE A 60 -2.47 -10.46 -7.32
N ASP A 61 -2.82 -10.46 -6.03
CA ASP A 61 -2.72 -11.64 -5.15
C ASP A 61 -3.71 -11.50 -4.00
N THR A 62 -4.82 -12.23 -4.08
CA THR A 62 -5.91 -12.15 -3.10
C THR A 62 -5.54 -12.68 -1.72
N ARG A 63 -4.34 -13.26 -1.53
CA ARG A 63 -3.83 -13.64 -0.20
C ARG A 63 -3.26 -12.44 0.55
N ILE A 64 -2.92 -11.36 -0.16
CA ILE A 64 -2.38 -10.13 0.44
C ILE A 64 -3.54 -9.28 0.94
N HIS A 65 -3.74 -9.28 2.26
CA HIS A 65 -4.68 -8.38 2.94
C HIS A 65 -4.08 -6.96 2.97
N LEU A 66 -4.73 -6.02 2.30
CA LEU A 66 -4.27 -4.64 2.19
C LEU A 66 -4.68 -3.83 3.42
N CYS A 67 -5.97 -3.78 3.72
CA CYS A 67 -6.51 -3.10 4.89
C CYS A 67 -7.93 -3.56 5.20
N THR A 68 -8.37 -3.25 6.42
CA THR A 68 -9.77 -3.33 6.83
C THR A 68 -10.29 -1.90 7.06
N ALA A 69 -11.24 -1.45 6.25
CA ALA A 69 -11.81 -0.10 6.34
C ALA A 69 -13.21 -0.15 6.95
N GLN A 70 -13.57 0.88 7.75
CA GLN A 70 -14.93 0.97 8.31
C GLN A 70 -15.95 1.24 7.22
N LYS A 71 -17.17 0.74 7.42
CA LYS A 71 -18.31 1.01 6.56
C LYS A 71 -19.38 1.75 7.37
N GLY A 72 -19.79 2.91 6.88
CA GLY A 72 -20.82 3.78 7.45
C GLY A 72 -22.00 3.97 6.51
#